data_AF-A4RSY9-F1
#
_entry.id   AF-A4RSY9-F1
#
_cell.length_a   1.000
_cell.length_b   1.000
_cell.length_c   1.000
_cell.angle_alpha   90.00
_cell.angle_beta   90.00
_cell.angle_gamma   90.00
#
_symmetry.space_group_name_H-M   'P 1'
#
loop_
_entity.id
_entity.type
_entity.pdbx_description
1 polymer ?
#
loop_
_entity_poly.entity_id
_entity_poly.type
_entity_poly.pdbx_seq_one_letter_code
_entity_poly.pdbx_strand_id
1 'polypeptide(L)'
;MRLSQEAYDEAVTSYVENFGMDATTAQIEAREEFALQGFDISSIATSLSQVNCNTFTAVVQTFLTSICPLAEIEDETWGNSEEDKLTSAIVSFESYLSDQSVFRPNIVDFACTAGQREIIEILLKFCCKTTLAQTLRDRALNCLTAMMIIHENRRLVLKSAAFLTLLECRTLSTSLCSFLASVTKEHGDAKIILMKTERTLTILTEAFGASDVVLMRAICELFSAILIDDDRESSTSNKYRHALILHEHGLLAKVNDAILQQVQSSQLETSVVLFKLFSHLLTSEKICRSVPEDVLSSLLAIISRRRDAVLLNHCCRCVRRLILSDSRKEILLKFDVIKTFVSLMTCEVSSVRENSISILAALALRNVEVSNELRANGGVDQLLELMPQETCGKVLRQCCILIRNIAVRNQDTRDYLVANNVTAQLHDLKALHPRSCIDVGSAALRDLGCDDYGRGWVPRTLVMGTDGSIINSSDLN
;
A
#
# COMPACT_ATOMS: atom_id res chain seq x y z
N MET A 1 -5.00 28.77 -25.61
CA MET A 1 -6.45 28.72 -25.91
C MET A 1 -7.17 28.85 -24.58
N ARG A 2 -8.25 29.64 -24.44
CA ARG A 2 -8.88 29.89 -23.14
C ARG A 2 -9.86 28.77 -22.81
N LEU A 3 -9.73 28.14 -21.65
CA LEU A 3 -10.61 27.03 -21.25
C LEU A 3 -11.93 27.59 -20.69
N SER A 4 -13.05 27.03 -21.14
CA SER A 4 -14.37 27.35 -20.57
C SER A 4 -14.62 26.55 -19.29
N GLN A 5 -15.40 27.13 -18.36
CA GLN A 5 -15.76 26.47 -17.11
C GLN A 5 -16.49 25.14 -17.33
N GLU A 6 -17.40 25.11 -18.32
CA GLU A 6 -18.17 23.90 -18.67
C GLU A 6 -17.26 22.73 -19.11
N ALA A 7 -16.24 23.00 -19.92
CA ALA A 7 -15.30 21.97 -20.38
C ALA A 7 -14.40 21.46 -19.26
N TYR A 8 -14.09 22.32 -18.28
CA TYR A 8 -13.36 21.92 -17.08
C TYR A 8 -14.23 21.04 -16.16
N ASP A 9 -15.47 21.45 -15.90
CA ASP A 9 -16.40 20.73 -15.01
C ASP A 9 -16.79 19.35 -15.58
N GLU A 10 -16.90 19.23 -16.90
CA GLU A 10 -17.14 17.96 -17.60
C GLU A 10 -15.96 16.99 -17.46
N ALA A 11 -14.72 17.49 -17.60
CA ALA A 11 -13.51 16.68 -17.39
C ALA A 11 -13.39 16.20 -15.93
N VAL A 12 -13.66 17.07 -14.97
CA VAL A 12 -13.66 16.71 -13.54
C VAL A 12 -14.73 15.66 -13.24
N THR A 13 -15.93 15.79 -13.80
CA THR A 13 -17.01 14.81 -13.64
C THR A 13 -16.61 13.45 -14.24
N SER A 14 -16.00 13.46 -15.42
CA SER A 14 -15.46 12.24 -16.05
C SER A 14 -14.39 11.55 -15.17
N TYR A 15 -13.52 12.30 -14.50
CA TYR A 15 -12.52 11.73 -13.58
C TYR A 15 -13.12 11.12 -12.32
N VAL A 16 -14.15 11.72 -11.78
CA VAL A 16 -14.89 11.14 -10.65
C VAL A 16 -15.63 9.87 -11.07
N GLU A 17 -16.38 9.91 -12.18
CA GLU A 17 -17.26 8.81 -12.58
C GLU A 17 -16.52 7.65 -13.24
N ASN A 18 -15.58 7.93 -14.15
CA ASN A 18 -14.90 6.90 -14.95
C ASN A 18 -13.65 6.35 -14.28
N PHE A 19 -13.01 7.13 -13.41
CA PHE A 19 -11.76 6.76 -12.75
C PHE A 19 -11.90 6.60 -11.23
N GLY A 20 -13.10 6.84 -10.68
CA GLY A 20 -13.39 6.66 -9.25
C GLY A 20 -12.56 7.57 -8.35
N MET A 21 -12.08 8.70 -8.90
CA MET A 21 -11.27 9.67 -8.18
C MET A 21 -12.15 10.47 -7.23
N ASP A 22 -11.60 10.89 -6.09
CA ASP A 22 -12.27 11.89 -5.28
C ASP A 22 -12.32 13.22 -6.03
N ALA A 23 -13.36 14.02 -5.74
CA ALA A 23 -13.63 15.27 -6.44
C ALA A 23 -12.45 16.26 -6.38
N THR A 24 -11.62 16.20 -5.33
CA THR A 24 -10.44 17.06 -5.18
C THR A 24 -9.28 16.61 -6.05
N THR A 25 -8.97 15.30 -6.11
CA THR A 25 -7.97 14.75 -7.03
C THR A 25 -8.39 14.95 -8.48
N ALA A 26 -9.66 14.73 -8.82
CA ALA A 26 -10.19 14.99 -10.16
C ALA A 26 -10.01 16.45 -10.61
N GLN A 27 -10.20 17.42 -9.71
CA GLN A 27 -9.97 18.84 -9.99
C GLN A 27 -8.49 19.18 -10.22
N ILE A 28 -7.60 18.62 -9.39
CA ILE A 28 -6.15 18.84 -9.54
C ILE A 28 -5.66 18.24 -10.86
N GLU A 29 -6.02 16.99 -11.14
CA GLU A 29 -5.58 16.30 -12.36
C GLU A 29 -6.13 16.96 -13.63
N ALA A 30 -7.42 17.35 -13.66
CA ALA A 30 -7.97 18.10 -14.79
C ALA A 30 -7.21 19.41 -15.02
N ARG A 31 -6.88 20.14 -13.96
CA ARG A 31 -6.16 21.41 -14.06
C ARG A 31 -4.73 21.25 -14.57
N GLU A 32 -4.01 20.26 -14.08
CA GLU A 32 -2.65 19.95 -14.54
C GLU A 32 -2.65 19.51 -16.00
N GLU A 33 -3.60 18.68 -16.40
CA GLU A 33 -3.72 18.21 -17.79
C GLU A 33 -4.00 19.37 -18.76
N PHE A 34 -4.96 20.24 -18.45
CA PHE A 34 -5.25 21.38 -19.31
C PHE A 34 -4.11 22.39 -19.35
N ALA A 35 -3.35 22.55 -18.25
CA ALA A 35 -2.13 23.35 -18.25
C ALA A 35 -1.04 22.75 -19.14
N LEU A 36 -0.84 21.42 -19.09
CA LEU A 36 0.11 20.70 -19.96
C LEU A 36 -0.29 20.78 -21.44
N GLN A 37 -1.59 20.82 -21.75
CA GLN A 37 -2.13 21.02 -23.09
C GLN A 37 -2.06 22.50 -23.56
N GLY A 38 -1.53 23.41 -22.74
CA GLY A 38 -1.33 24.82 -23.12
C GLY A 38 -2.59 25.68 -23.07
N PHE A 39 -3.60 25.29 -22.29
CA PHE A 39 -4.78 26.11 -22.03
C PHE A 39 -4.51 27.17 -20.95
N ASP A 40 -5.07 28.35 -21.15
CA ASP A 40 -5.05 29.43 -20.15
C ASP A 40 -6.17 29.17 -19.12
N ILE A 41 -5.76 28.75 -17.92
CA ILE A 41 -6.62 28.37 -16.79
C ILE A 41 -6.92 29.54 -15.83
N SER A 42 -6.45 30.76 -16.13
CA SER A 42 -6.61 31.93 -15.24
C SER A 42 -8.06 32.38 -15.03
N SER A 43 -8.98 32.01 -15.92
CA SER A 43 -10.39 32.39 -15.89
C SER A 43 -11.35 31.31 -15.41
N ILE A 44 -10.86 30.14 -15.04
CA ILE A 44 -11.69 29.10 -14.42
C ILE A 44 -12.06 29.64 -13.03
N ALA A 45 -13.35 29.84 -12.83
CA ALA A 45 -13.87 30.28 -11.56
C ALA A 45 -13.64 29.14 -10.58
N THR A 46 -12.61 29.28 -9.74
CA THR A 46 -12.50 28.53 -8.48
C THR A 46 -13.61 29.05 -7.58
N SER A 47 -14.83 28.63 -7.89
CA SER A 47 -16.07 29.05 -7.25
C SER A 47 -16.16 28.40 -5.87
N LEU A 48 -15.25 28.80 -4.96
CA LEU A 48 -15.21 28.56 -3.51
C LEU A 48 -13.95 29.16 -2.83
N SER A 49 -12.92 29.63 -3.58
CA SER A 49 -11.58 29.91 -3.01
C SER A 49 -11.34 31.34 -2.50
N GLN A 50 -11.90 32.40 -3.08
CA GLN A 50 -11.53 33.76 -2.69
C GLN A 50 -12.17 34.26 -1.37
N VAL A 51 -13.31 33.71 -0.97
CA VAL A 51 -14.00 34.11 0.28
C VAL A 51 -13.38 33.40 1.51
N ASN A 52 -12.76 32.24 1.33
CA ASN A 52 -12.20 31.43 2.42
C ASN A 52 -10.72 31.70 2.70
N CYS A 53 -9.89 32.04 1.69
CA CYS A 53 -8.46 32.28 1.89
C CYS A 53 -8.16 33.41 2.88
N ASN A 54 -8.91 34.52 2.84
CA ASN A 54 -8.73 35.64 3.79
C ASN A 54 -9.15 35.25 5.21
N THR A 55 -10.22 34.46 5.33
CA THR A 55 -10.75 33.99 6.62
C THR A 55 -9.78 33.01 7.27
N PHE A 56 -9.27 32.02 6.52
CA PHE A 56 -8.25 31.08 7.03
C PHE A 56 -6.93 31.78 7.31
N THR A 57 -6.51 32.72 6.46
CA THR A 57 -5.32 33.53 6.74
C THR A 57 -5.44 34.26 8.07
N ALA A 58 -6.60 34.86 8.36
CA ALA A 58 -6.83 35.52 9.64
C ALA A 58 -6.80 34.53 10.82
N VAL A 59 -7.48 33.38 10.71
CA VAL A 59 -7.50 32.34 11.76
C VAL A 59 -6.09 31.80 12.03
N VAL A 60 -5.36 31.44 10.96
CA VAL A 60 -3.97 30.97 11.01
C VAL A 60 -3.07 32.03 11.65
N GLN A 61 -3.27 33.31 11.30
CA GLN A 61 -2.53 34.42 11.90
C GLN A 61 -2.83 34.60 13.38
N THR A 62 -4.10 34.49 13.80
CA THR A 62 -4.49 34.54 15.22
C THR A 62 -3.86 33.40 16.00
N PHE A 63 -3.86 32.19 15.44
CA PHE A 63 -3.19 31.04 16.04
C PHE A 63 -1.68 31.29 16.20
N LEU A 64 -1.01 31.75 15.14
CA LEU A 64 0.40 32.12 15.17
C LEU A 64 0.71 33.18 16.24
N THR A 65 -0.05 34.26 16.28
CA THR A 65 0.14 35.31 17.30
C THR A 65 -0.03 34.77 18.72
N SER A 66 -0.83 33.72 18.91
CA SER A 66 -1.02 33.07 20.21
C SER A 66 0.14 32.16 20.59
N ILE A 67 0.76 31.46 19.63
CA ILE A 67 1.79 30.44 19.90
C ILE A 67 3.23 30.91 19.70
N CYS A 68 3.49 31.89 18.82
CA CYS A 68 4.84 32.41 18.56
C CYS A 68 5.57 32.85 19.84
N PRO A 69 4.94 33.61 20.77
CA PRO A 69 5.61 34.00 22.01
C PRO A 69 5.94 32.81 22.90
N LEU A 70 5.12 31.76 22.87
CA LEU A 70 5.31 30.55 23.67
C LEU A 70 6.46 29.69 23.13
N ALA A 71 6.69 29.72 21.81
CA ALA A 71 7.74 28.94 21.15
C ALA A 71 9.16 29.35 21.61
N GLU A 72 9.33 30.62 21.94
CA GLU A 72 10.61 31.21 22.38
C GLU A 72 10.90 31.03 23.88
N ILE A 73 9.93 30.53 24.65
CA ILE A 73 10.12 30.26 26.09
C ILE A 73 11.06 29.07 26.25
N GLU A 74 12.07 29.16 27.12
CA GLU A 74 12.98 28.04 27.39
C GLU A 74 12.25 26.90 28.11
N ASP A 75 12.64 25.64 27.82
CA ASP A 75 11.99 24.44 28.36
C ASP A 75 11.96 24.43 29.90
N GLU A 76 13.02 24.90 30.56
CA GLU A 76 13.14 24.97 32.03
C GLU A 76 12.15 25.92 32.69
N THR A 77 11.70 26.93 31.94
CA THR A 77 10.78 27.98 32.42
C THR A 77 9.33 27.70 32.07
N TRP A 78 9.05 26.57 31.42
CA TRP A 78 7.71 26.18 31.01
C TRP A 78 6.83 25.89 32.23
N GLY A 79 5.73 26.63 32.37
CA GLY A 79 4.81 26.51 33.48
C GLY A 79 3.37 26.25 33.06
N ASN A 80 2.50 26.01 34.05
CA ASN A 80 1.08 25.71 33.82
C ASN A 80 0.34 26.84 33.07
N SER A 81 0.72 28.11 33.29
CA SER A 81 0.12 29.27 32.59
C SER A 81 0.33 29.20 31.08
N GLU A 82 1.53 28.83 30.66
CA GLU A 82 1.94 28.71 29.27
C GLU A 82 1.28 27.49 28.63
N GLU A 83 1.20 26.39 29.38
CA GLU A 83 0.52 25.16 28.99
C GLU A 83 -0.99 25.37 28.76
N ASP A 84 -1.68 26.12 29.64
CA ASP A 84 -3.10 26.43 29.49
C ASP A 84 -3.39 27.30 28.25
N LYS A 85 -2.51 28.27 27.97
CA LYS A 85 -2.57 29.11 26.76
C LYS A 85 -2.34 28.29 25.51
N LEU A 86 -1.32 27.43 25.50
CA LEU A 86 -1.03 26.55 24.37
C LEU A 86 -2.17 25.55 24.15
N THR A 87 -2.72 24.97 25.21
CA THR A 87 -3.87 24.06 25.14
C THR A 87 -5.06 24.73 24.50
N SER A 88 -5.42 25.94 24.93
CA SER A 88 -6.54 26.70 24.37
C SER A 88 -6.32 27.01 22.88
N ALA A 89 -5.09 27.39 22.50
CA ALA A 89 -4.73 27.65 21.12
C ALA A 89 -4.81 26.39 20.25
N ILE A 90 -4.25 25.27 20.71
CA ILE A 90 -4.23 23.99 19.98
C ILE A 90 -5.64 23.43 19.83
N VAL A 91 -6.49 23.46 20.86
CA VAL A 91 -7.89 22.98 20.77
C VAL A 91 -8.67 23.79 19.74
N SER A 92 -8.47 25.11 19.71
CA SER A 92 -9.06 25.97 18.68
C SER A 92 -8.59 25.56 17.29
N PHE A 93 -7.28 25.38 17.08
CA PHE A 93 -6.70 24.96 15.80
C PHE A 93 -7.15 23.57 15.35
N GLU A 94 -7.19 22.61 16.28
CA GLU A 94 -7.65 21.23 16.06
C GLU A 94 -9.11 21.19 15.60
N SER A 95 -9.96 22.09 16.10
CA SER A 95 -11.35 22.18 15.66
C SER A 95 -11.50 22.46 14.16
N TYR A 96 -10.60 23.27 13.57
CA TYR A 96 -10.57 23.53 12.13
C TYR A 96 -10.03 22.36 11.31
N LEU A 97 -9.26 21.47 11.93
CA LEU A 97 -8.71 20.26 11.30
C LEU A 97 -9.59 19.01 11.49
N SER A 98 -10.53 19.03 12.44
CA SER A 98 -11.31 17.86 12.86
C SER A 98 -12.77 17.89 12.42
N ASP A 99 -13.29 19.01 11.94
CA ASP A 99 -14.70 19.13 11.55
C ASP A 99 -14.99 18.32 10.26
N GLN A 100 -15.51 17.11 10.45
CA GLN A 100 -15.95 16.19 9.40
C GLN A 100 -17.43 16.38 9.02
N SER A 101 -18.10 17.42 9.52
CA SER A 101 -19.50 17.66 9.14
C SER A 101 -19.59 18.07 7.66
N VAL A 102 -20.10 17.11 6.88
CA VAL A 102 -20.59 17.14 5.50
C VAL A 102 -20.31 18.44 4.73
N PHE A 103 -19.45 18.32 3.71
CA PHE A 103 -19.20 19.32 2.67
C PHE A 103 -18.51 20.60 3.17
N ARG A 104 -17.16 20.69 3.11
CA ARG A 104 -16.46 21.81 2.46
C ARG A 104 -15.00 21.46 2.04
N PRO A 105 -14.49 22.03 0.92
CA PRO A 105 -13.07 22.04 0.52
C PRO A 105 -12.08 22.75 1.49
N ASN A 106 -12.44 22.90 2.77
CA ASN A 106 -11.82 23.84 3.70
C ASN A 106 -10.58 23.30 4.43
N ILE A 107 -10.49 21.99 4.72
CA ILE A 107 -9.36 21.44 5.46
C ILE A 107 -8.06 21.50 4.65
N VAL A 108 -8.15 21.26 3.34
CA VAL A 108 -7.02 21.31 2.40
C VAL A 108 -6.51 22.76 2.31
N ASP A 109 -7.40 23.72 2.08
CA ASP A 109 -7.05 25.15 2.01
C ASP A 109 -6.48 25.67 3.34
N PHE A 110 -7.07 25.26 4.47
CA PHE A 110 -6.58 25.62 5.79
C PHE A 110 -5.21 25.01 6.08
N ALA A 111 -5.01 23.71 5.83
CA ALA A 111 -3.73 23.03 6.01
C ALA A 111 -2.64 23.60 5.09
N CYS A 112 -3.00 23.99 3.86
CA CYS A 112 -2.11 24.66 2.93
C CYS A 112 -1.70 26.04 3.46
N THR A 113 -2.67 26.86 3.88
CA THR A 113 -2.43 28.18 4.46
C THR A 113 -1.58 28.11 5.74
N ALA A 114 -1.87 27.14 6.61
CA ALA A 114 -1.12 26.93 7.85
C ALA A 114 0.32 26.47 7.57
N GLY A 115 0.51 25.59 6.59
CA GLY A 115 1.83 25.12 6.18
C GLY A 115 2.73 26.25 5.66
N GLN A 116 2.17 27.20 4.92
CA GLN A 116 2.90 28.35 4.39
C GLN A 116 3.37 29.36 5.46
N ARG A 117 2.95 29.22 6.73
CA ARG A 117 3.19 30.21 7.77
C ARG A 117 3.81 29.62 9.03
N GLU A 118 5.05 29.11 8.99
CA GLU A 118 5.90 28.68 10.13
C GLU A 118 5.28 27.77 11.24
N ILE A 119 4.00 27.41 11.16
CA ILE A 119 3.27 26.65 12.18
C ILE A 119 3.90 25.27 12.35
N ILE A 120 4.31 24.64 11.24
CA ILE A 120 4.95 23.34 11.26
C ILE A 120 6.21 23.39 12.13
N GLU A 121 7.07 24.38 11.92
CA GLU A 121 8.30 24.57 12.70
C GLU A 121 8.00 24.80 14.17
N ILE A 122 7.05 25.68 14.48
CA ILE A 122 6.67 26.02 15.86
C ILE A 122 6.09 24.80 16.60
N LEU A 123 5.17 24.06 15.97
CA LEU A 123 4.58 22.86 16.56
C LEU A 123 5.63 21.76 16.78
N LEU A 124 6.59 21.59 15.86
CA LEU A 124 7.70 20.66 16.04
C LEU A 124 8.60 21.08 17.22
N LYS A 125 8.90 22.38 17.38
CA LYS A 125 9.64 22.89 18.54
C LYS A 125 8.93 22.58 19.86
N PHE A 126 7.60 22.76 19.93
CA PHE A 126 6.85 22.36 21.12
C PHE A 126 6.94 20.86 21.38
N CYS A 127 6.86 20.03 20.34
CA CYS A 127 6.97 18.57 20.50
C CYS A 127 8.33 18.15 21.08
N CYS A 128 9.38 18.94 20.86
CA CYS A 128 10.73 18.71 21.40
C CYS A 128 10.89 19.11 22.88
N LYS A 129 9.97 19.92 23.45
CA LYS A 129 10.03 20.32 24.86
C LYS A 129 9.79 19.12 25.76
N THR A 130 10.71 18.89 26.69
CA THR A 130 10.65 17.74 27.62
C THR A 130 9.67 17.96 28.76
N THR A 131 9.46 19.21 29.17
CA THR A 131 8.51 19.59 30.22
C THR A 131 7.06 19.56 29.76
N LEU A 132 6.81 19.61 28.44
CA LEU A 132 5.48 19.61 27.87
C LEU A 132 4.73 18.31 28.19
N ALA A 133 3.51 18.43 28.71
CA ALA A 133 2.67 17.27 28.99
C ALA A 133 2.44 16.41 27.75
N GLN A 134 2.48 15.08 27.93
CA GLN A 134 2.34 14.11 26.84
C GLN A 134 1.02 14.28 26.06
N THR A 135 -0.07 14.59 26.76
CA THR A 135 -1.39 14.85 26.15
C THR A 135 -1.37 16.02 25.18
N LEU A 136 -0.66 17.10 25.53
CA LEU A 136 -0.56 18.29 24.69
C LEU A 136 0.40 18.07 23.52
N ARG A 137 1.49 17.33 23.75
CA ARG A 137 2.39 16.85 22.69
C ARG A 137 1.63 16.01 21.65
N ASP A 138 0.80 15.08 22.10
CA ASP A 138 0.00 14.24 21.21
C ASP A 138 -1.03 15.05 20.41
N ARG A 139 -1.68 16.06 21.00
CA ARG A 139 -2.54 16.98 20.26
C ARG A 139 -1.78 17.77 19.19
N ALA A 140 -0.60 18.29 19.52
CA ALA A 140 0.24 19.00 18.55
C ALA A 140 0.64 18.09 17.37
N LEU A 141 1.04 16.84 17.66
CA LEU A 141 1.35 15.82 16.65
C LEU A 141 0.14 15.44 15.80
N ASN A 142 -1.06 15.37 16.38
CA ASN A 142 -2.30 15.11 15.63
C ASN A 142 -2.61 16.27 14.67
N CYS A 143 -2.44 17.52 15.10
CA CYS A 143 -2.57 18.70 14.22
C CYS A 143 -1.56 18.64 13.07
N LEU A 144 -0.29 18.35 13.36
CA LEU A 144 0.75 18.15 12.35
C LEU A 144 0.39 17.02 11.38
N THR A 145 -0.13 15.90 11.88
CA THR A 145 -0.56 14.74 11.07
C THR A 145 -1.66 15.15 10.09
N ALA A 146 -2.69 15.87 10.54
CA ALA A 146 -3.76 16.36 9.68
C ALA A 146 -3.25 17.31 8.59
N MET A 147 -2.21 18.12 8.89
CA MET A 147 -1.60 19.01 7.91
C MET A 147 -0.79 18.28 6.81
N MET A 148 -0.40 17.01 7.01
CA MET A 148 0.36 16.23 6.02
C MET A 148 -0.50 15.72 4.85
N ILE A 149 -1.80 16.03 4.83
CA ILE A 149 -2.64 15.88 3.64
C ILE A 149 -2.08 16.67 2.46
N ILE A 150 -1.41 17.80 2.72
CA ILE A 150 -0.72 18.61 1.73
C ILE A 150 0.70 18.08 1.53
N HIS A 151 1.06 17.74 0.29
CA HIS A 151 2.36 17.16 -0.03
C HIS A 151 3.53 18.12 0.28
N GLU A 152 3.37 19.41 -0.02
CA GLU A 152 4.35 20.46 0.25
C GLU A 152 4.69 20.58 1.75
N ASN A 153 3.72 20.32 2.63
CA ASN A 153 3.95 20.37 4.07
C ASN A 153 4.93 19.30 4.54
N ARG A 154 4.98 18.14 3.87
CA ARG A 154 5.96 17.08 4.16
C ARG A 154 7.39 17.57 3.89
N ARG A 155 7.60 18.33 2.81
CA ARG A 155 8.89 18.96 2.50
C ARG A 155 9.30 20.01 3.52
N LEU A 156 8.35 20.76 4.06
CA LEU A 156 8.60 21.75 5.12
C LEU A 156 9.05 21.08 6.41
N VAL A 157 8.46 19.93 6.78
CA VAL A 157 8.91 19.13 7.92
C VAL A 157 10.39 18.75 7.78
N LEU A 158 10.83 18.32 6.59
CA LEU A 158 12.22 17.92 6.39
C LEU A 158 13.24 19.07 6.43
N LYS A 159 12.79 20.32 6.24
CA LYS A 159 13.62 21.51 6.40
C LYS A 159 13.76 21.96 7.86
N SER A 160 12.93 21.40 8.75
CA SER A 160 12.91 21.75 10.17
C SER A 160 14.06 21.10 10.94
N ALA A 161 14.83 21.90 11.68
CA ALA A 161 15.81 21.37 12.62
C ALA A 161 15.13 20.69 13.83
N ALA A 162 13.94 21.17 14.22
CA ALA A 162 13.15 20.57 15.28
C ALA A 162 12.68 19.15 14.91
N PHE A 163 12.41 18.87 13.62
CA PHE A 163 12.09 17.50 13.19
C PHE A 163 13.23 16.51 13.47
N LEU A 164 14.47 16.87 13.15
CA LEU A 164 15.62 16.02 13.43
C LEU A 164 15.80 15.78 14.93
N THR A 165 15.61 16.84 15.74
CA THR A 165 15.63 16.75 17.21
C THR A 165 14.53 15.81 17.73
N LEU A 166 13.32 15.90 17.16
CA LEU A 166 12.18 15.06 17.51
C LEU A 166 12.44 13.57 17.22
N LEU A 167 13.16 13.25 16.14
CA LEU A 167 13.55 11.86 15.84
C LEU A 167 14.51 11.28 16.88
N GLU A 168 15.30 12.13 17.55
CA GLU A 168 16.22 11.73 18.62
C GLU A 168 15.55 11.64 20.02
N CYS A 169 14.30 12.10 20.14
CA CYS A 169 13.54 12.05 21.38
C CYS A 169 13.31 10.61 21.87
N ARG A 170 13.20 10.45 23.20
CA ARG A 170 13.11 9.14 23.86
C ARG A 170 11.70 8.58 23.98
N THR A 171 10.68 9.44 23.93
CA THR A 171 9.30 9.05 24.22
C THR A 171 8.56 8.76 22.93
N LEU A 172 8.23 7.48 22.71
CA LEU A 172 7.30 7.09 21.66
C LEU A 172 5.86 7.30 22.13
N SER A 173 5.02 7.76 21.20
CA SER A 173 3.56 7.75 21.34
C SER A 173 2.93 7.28 20.04
N THR A 174 1.66 6.91 20.12
CA THR A 174 0.85 6.57 18.95
C THR A 174 0.77 7.75 17.99
N SER A 175 0.58 8.97 18.51
CA SER A 175 0.52 10.20 17.71
C SER A 175 1.84 10.50 17.00
N LEU A 176 2.99 10.23 17.65
CA LEU A 176 4.29 10.37 16.99
C LEU A 176 4.43 9.37 15.82
N CYS A 177 4.06 8.11 16.03
CA CYS A 177 4.12 7.10 14.97
C CYS A 177 3.19 7.44 13.80
N SER A 178 1.97 7.91 14.08
CA SER A 178 1.01 8.36 13.06
C SER A 178 1.52 9.59 12.30
N PHE A 179 2.13 10.56 12.99
CA PHE A 179 2.76 11.71 12.35
C PHE A 179 3.88 11.28 11.40
N LEU A 180 4.80 10.43 11.86
CA LEU A 180 5.90 9.91 11.03
C LEU A 180 5.38 9.10 9.84
N ALA A 181 4.30 8.32 10.00
CA ALA A 181 3.69 7.57 8.92
C ALA A 181 3.13 8.50 7.84
N SER A 182 2.48 9.59 8.26
CA SER A 182 1.94 10.60 7.35
C SER A 182 3.02 11.43 6.65
N VAL A 183 4.13 11.74 7.33
CA VAL A 183 5.28 12.44 6.73
C VAL A 183 5.99 11.57 5.69
N THR A 184 6.07 10.26 5.93
CA THR A 184 6.77 9.32 5.03
C THR A 184 5.93 8.85 3.86
N LYS A 185 4.60 8.96 3.92
CA LYS A 185 3.70 8.58 2.82
C LYS A 185 4.07 9.31 1.53
N GLU A 186 4.27 8.57 0.43
CA GLU A 186 4.60 9.10 -0.91
C GLU A 186 5.83 10.03 -0.96
N HIS A 187 6.68 10.04 0.08
CA HIS A 187 7.81 10.98 0.18
C HIS A 187 9.12 10.24 0.49
N GLY A 188 9.95 10.02 -0.54
CA GLY A 188 11.17 9.19 -0.43
C GLY A 188 12.22 9.75 0.54
N ASP A 189 12.47 11.07 0.53
CA ASP A 189 13.51 11.66 1.40
C ASP A 189 13.21 11.48 2.89
N ALA A 190 11.93 11.63 3.29
CA ALA A 190 11.48 11.40 4.65
C ALA A 190 11.76 9.96 5.10
N LYS A 191 11.49 8.99 4.22
CA LYS A 191 11.82 7.58 4.47
C LYS A 191 13.32 7.41 4.63
N ILE A 192 14.13 8.01 3.77
CA ILE A 192 15.60 7.91 3.82
C ILE A 192 16.15 8.51 5.12
N ILE A 193 15.64 9.66 5.57
CA ILE A 193 16.05 10.29 6.82
C ILE A 193 15.73 9.36 7.99
N LEU A 194 14.48 8.87 8.09
CA LEU A 194 14.09 7.96 9.18
C LEU A 194 14.90 6.66 9.17
N MET A 195 15.19 6.12 7.97
CA MET A 195 16.00 4.91 7.82
C MET A 195 17.49 5.11 8.13
N LYS A 196 17.97 6.36 8.24
CA LYS A 196 19.33 6.70 8.68
C LYS A 196 19.42 6.96 10.19
N THR A 197 18.30 7.20 10.87
CA THR A 197 18.28 7.46 12.30
C THR A 197 18.22 6.15 13.09
N GLU A 198 19.38 5.51 13.26
CA GLU A 198 19.54 4.20 13.91
C GLU A 198 18.83 4.11 15.27
N ARG A 199 18.98 5.16 16.10
CA ARG A 199 18.36 5.22 17.42
C ARG A 199 16.84 5.15 17.37
N THR A 200 16.19 5.85 16.43
CA THR A 200 14.73 5.82 16.26
C THR A 200 14.27 4.44 15.82
N LEU A 201 14.99 3.79 14.90
CA LEU A 201 14.67 2.44 14.42
C LEU A 201 14.75 1.40 15.54
N THR A 202 15.79 1.48 16.38
CA THR A 202 15.94 0.61 17.55
C THR A 202 14.78 0.79 18.53
N ILE A 203 14.46 2.04 18.89
CA ILE A 203 13.36 2.36 19.82
C ILE A 203 12.01 1.88 19.26
N LEU A 204 11.72 2.11 17.98
CA LEU A 204 10.49 1.62 17.32
C LEU A 204 10.41 0.09 17.30
N THR A 205 11.54 -0.59 17.03
CA THR A 205 11.57 -2.05 16.97
C THR A 205 11.42 -2.70 18.35
N GLU A 206 12.01 -2.10 19.38
CA GLU A 206 11.83 -2.55 20.77
C GLU A 206 10.39 -2.35 21.24
N ALA A 207 9.82 -1.17 20.99
CA ALA A 207 8.45 -0.84 21.37
C ALA A 207 7.39 -1.69 20.66
N PHE A 208 7.67 -2.16 19.43
CA PHE A 208 6.80 -3.11 18.74
C PHE A 208 6.56 -4.39 19.55
N GLY A 209 7.58 -4.85 20.27
CA GLY A 209 7.50 -6.06 21.10
C GLY A 209 6.86 -5.85 22.47
N ALA A 210 6.44 -4.63 22.81
CA ALA A 210 5.79 -4.31 24.07
C ALA A 210 4.30 -4.73 24.08
N SER A 211 3.68 -4.79 25.26
CA SER A 211 2.28 -5.20 25.42
C SER A 211 1.24 -4.16 24.97
N ASP A 212 1.66 -3.01 24.43
CA ASP A 212 0.75 -1.96 23.95
C ASP A 212 0.33 -2.23 22.50
N VAL A 213 -0.87 -2.80 22.34
CA VAL A 213 -1.48 -3.10 21.05
C VAL A 213 -1.71 -1.84 20.21
N VAL A 214 -2.07 -0.71 20.81
CA VAL A 214 -2.37 0.51 20.06
C VAL A 214 -1.09 1.07 19.46
N LEU A 215 -0.01 1.11 20.24
CA LEU A 215 1.31 1.51 19.78
C LEU A 215 1.84 0.54 18.71
N MET A 216 1.70 -0.78 18.90
CA MET A 216 2.11 -1.77 17.91
C MET A 216 1.44 -1.54 16.55
N ARG A 217 0.15 -1.20 16.53
CA ARG A 217 -0.58 -0.88 15.30
C ARG A 217 -0.02 0.37 14.63
N ALA A 218 0.22 1.45 15.39
CA ALA A 218 0.79 2.68 14.85
C ALA A 218 2.21 2.44 14.27
N ILE A 219 3.02 1.60 14.92
CA ILE A 219 4.33 1.19 14.41
C ILE A 219 4.20 0.33 13.14
N CYS A 220 3.22 -0.58 13.07
CA CYS A 220 2.92 -1.36 11.85
C CYS A 220 2.64 -0.45 10.65
N GLU A 221 1.86 0.61 10.87
CA GLU A 221 1.50 1.58 9.84
C GLU A 221 2.71 2.40 9.38
N LEU A 222 3.51 2.88 10.33
CA LEU A 222 4.76 3.59 10.04
C LEU A 222 5.72 2.75 9.20
N PHE A 223 6.07 1.54 9.64
CA PHE A 223 6.96 0.66 8.87
C PHE A 223 6.34 0.25 7.53
N SER A 224 5.02 0.10 7.45
CA SER A 224 4.34 -0.13 6.17
C SER A 224 4.49 1.06 5.22
N ALA A 225 4.34 2.30 5.70
CA ALA A 225 4.53 3.50 4.88
C ALA A 225 5.97 3.61 4.32
N ILE A 226 6.98 3.25 5.14
CA ILE A 226 8.39 3.23 4.73
C ILE A 226 8.68 2.16 3.67
N LEU A 227 7.99 1.02 3.74
CA LEU A 227 8.20 -0.14 2.85
C LEU A 227 7.31 -0.13 1.60
N ILE A 228 6.38 0.81 1.49
CA ILE A 228 5.63 1.04 0.26
C ILE A 228 6.49 1.92 -0.66
N ASP A 229 6.47 1.60 -1.95
CA ASP A 229 7.13 2.37 -2.98
C ASP A 229 6.06 3.18 -3.73
N ASP A 230 5.75 4.33 -3.17
CA ASP A 230 4.69 5.26 -3.59
C ASP A 230 5.22 6.68 -3.85
N ASP A 231 6.55 6.86 -3.86
CA ASP A 231 7.16 8.13 -4.24
C ASP A 231 7.07 8.31 -5.77
N ARG A 232 6.27 9.28 -6.20
CA ARG A 232 6.05 9.58 -7.62
C ARG A 232 7.25 10.26 -8.28
N GLU A 233 8.14 10.87 -7.49
CA GLU A 233 9.28 11.64 -7.98
C GLU A 233 10.54 10.78 -8.14
N SER A 234 10.59 9.63 -7.46
CA SER A 234 11.71 8.69 -7.58
C SER A 234 11.53 7.70 -8.73
N SER A 235 12.55 7.61 -9.59
CA SER A 235 12.64 6.56 -10.62
C SER A 235 13.15 5.21 -10.08
N THR A 236 13.57 5.15 -8.81
CA THR A 236 14.19 3.96 -8.21
C THR A 236 13.53 3.54 -6.90
N SER A 237 13.25 2.24 -6.78
CA SER A 237 12.65 1.65 -5.59
C SER A 237 13.66 1.45 -4.47
N ASN A 238 13.44 2.07 -3.31
CA ASN A 238 14.25 1.82 -2.10
C ASN A 238 13.68 0.70 -1.21
N LYS A 239 12.52 0.12 -1.58
CA LYS A 239 11.81 -0.85 -0.75
C LYS A 239 12.68 -2.03 -0.30
N TYR A 240 13.44 -2.62 -1.22
CA TYR A 240 14.33 -3.73 -0.92
C TYR A 240 15.39 -3.35 0.13
N ARG A 241 16.00 -2.17 -0.03
CA ARG A 241 17.03 -1.65 0.88
C ARG A 241 16.45 -1.36 2.26
N HIS A 242 15.28 -0.74 2.33
CA HIS A 242 14.60 -0.46 3.60
C HIS A 242 14.25 -1.76 4.35
N ALA A 243 13.73 -2.77 3.65
CA ALA A 243 13.41 -4.05 4.25
C ALA A 243 14.64 -4.75 4.85
N LEU A 244 15.81 -4.65 4.20
CA LEU A 244 17.06 -5.20 4.74
C LEU A 244 17.51 -4.48 6.01
N ILE A 245 17.48 -3.14 6.03
CA ILE A 245 17.86 -2.37 7.21
C ILE A 245 16.93 -2.71 8.39
N LEU A 246 15.61 -2.77 8.17
CA LEU A 246 14.66 -3.15 9.23
C LEU A 246 14.86 -4.59 9.70
N HIS A 247 15.22 -5.51 8.80
CA HIS A 247 15.57 -6.87 9.17
C HIS A 247 16.82 -6.92 10.06
N GLU A 248 17.85 -6.13 9.74
CA GLU A 248 19.08 -6.02 10.53
C GLU A 248 18.84 -5.42 11.92
N HIS A 249 17.84 -4.54 12.07
CA HIS A 249 17.39 -4.02 13.37
C HIS A 249 16.50 -5.01 14.15
N GLY A 250 16.26 -6.22 13.62
CA GLY A 250 15.51 -7.27 14.32
C GLY A 250 13.99 -7.20 14.18
N LEU A 251 13.45 -6.32 13.33
CA LEU A 251 11.99 -6.16 13.17
C LEU A 251 11.29 -7.46 12.76
N LEU A 252 11.93 -8.26 11.89
CA LEU A 252 11.35 -9.53 11.45
C LEU A 252 11.11 -10.49 12.63
N ALA A 253 12.05 -10.57 13.58
CA ALA A 253 11.91 -11.44 14.74
C ALA A 253 10.70 -11.01 15.59
N LYS A 254 10.56 -9.70 15.84
CA LYS A 254 9.42 -9.14 16.57
C LYS A 254 8.08 -9.38 15.85
N VAL A 255 8.04 -9.24 14.52
CA VAL A 255 6.85 -9.52 13.71
C VAL A 255 6.50 -11.01 13.76
N ASN A 256 7.49 -11.90 13.70
CA ASN A 256 7.27 -13.34 13.84
C ASN A 256 6.65 -13.69 15.20
N ASP A 257 7.22 -13.17 16.30
CA ASP A 257 6.68 -13.37 17.65
C ASP A 257 5.23 -12.88 17.75
N ALA A 258 4.93 -11.70 17.20
CA ALA A 258 3.58 -11.16 17.19
C ALA A 258 2.61 -12.03 16.37
N ILE A 259 3.03 -12.60 15.23
CA ILE A 259 2.21 -13.51 14.42
C ILE A 259 1.87 -14.79 15.20
N LEU A 260 2.85 -15.37 15.91
CA LEU A 260 2.62 -16.55 16.73
C LEU A 260 1.57 -16.28 17.82
N GLN A 261 1.56 -15.08 18.40
CA GLN A 261 0.54 -14.66 19.36
C GLN A 261 -0.85 -14.45 18.73
N GLN A 262 -0.92 -14.08 17.44
CA GLN A 262 -2.21 -13.84 16.77
C GLN A 262 -3.04 -15.10 16.52
N VAL A 263 -2.45 -16.30 16.56
CA VAL A 263 -3.17 -17.58 16.31
C VAL A 263 -4.37 -17.76 17.24
N GLN A 264 -4.28 -17.23 18.47
CA GLN A 264 -5.33 -17.30 19.50
C GLN A 264 -6.10 -15.99 19.67
N SER A 265 -5.69 -14.91 18.97
CA SER A 265 -6.26 -13.57 19.14
C SER A 265 -7.52 -13.35 18.28
N SER A 266 -8.53 -12.69 18.85
CA SER A 266 -9.72 -12.23 18.13
C SER A 266 -9.60 -10.81 17.58
N GLN A 267 -8.45 -10.13 17.75
CA GLN A 267 -8.27 -8.73 17.34
C GLN A 267 -8.02 -8.62 15.83
N LEU A 268 -9.09 -8.43 15.06
CA LEU A 268 -9.03 -8.35 13.61
C LEU A 268 -8.14 -7.21 13.10
N GLU A 269 -8.34 -5.99 13.62
CA GLU A 269 -7.59 -4.80 13.19
C GLU A 269 -6.08 -4.97 13.35
N THR A 270 -5.66 -5.45 14.53
CA THR A 270 -4.25 -5.76 14.84
C THR A 270 -3.68 -6.80 13.88
N SER A 271 -4.42 -7.89 13.63
CA SER A 271 -4.00 -8.93 12.68
C SER A 271 -3.83 -8.35 11.26
N VAL A 272 -4.78 -7.54 10.78
CA VAL A 272 -4.74 -6.96 9.44
C VAL A 272 -3.49 -6.09 9.24
N VAL A 273 -3.21 -5.17 10.16
CA VAL A 273 -2.03 -4.29 10.02
C VAL A 273 -0.72 -5.05 10.18
N LEU A 274 -0.69 -6.08 11.04
CA LEU A 274 0.48 -6.95 11.23
C LEU A 274 0.80 -7.75 9.95
N PHE A 275 -0.19 -8.43 9.36
CA PHE A 275 0.03 -9.19 8.12
C PHE A 275 0.30 -8.27 6.92
N LYS A 276 -0.24 -7.05 6.92
CA LYS A 276 0.13 -6.03 5.94
C LYS A 276 1.63 -5.70 6.04
N LEU A 277 2.13 -5.36 7.24
CA LEU A 277 3.56 -5.11 7.48
C LEU A 277 4.41 -6.33 7.08
N PHE A 278 4.02 -7.52 7.53
CA PHE A 278 4.76 -8.75 7.23
C PHE A 278 4.89 -8.97 5.73
N SER A 279 3.81 -8.81 4.96
CA SER A 279 3.84 -8.93 3.50
C SER A 279 4.79 -7.91 2.82
N HIS A 280 4.97 -6.73 3.43
CA HIS A 280 5.86 -5.69 2.93
C HIS A 280 7.33 -5.94 3.28
N LEU A 281 7.62 -6.67 4.37
CA LEU A 281 8.98 -7.08 4.74
C LEU A 281 9.53 -8.20 3.85
N LEU A 282 8.65 -9.10 3.39
CA LEU A 282 9.00 -10.26 2.56
C LEU A 282 9.37 -9.89 1.11
N THR A 283 10.46 -9.13 0.96
CA THR A 283 10.93 -8.56 -0.31
C THR A 283 12.11 -9.31 -0.91
N SER A 284 12.85 -10.05 -0.10
CA SER A 284 14.08 -10.73 -0.50
C SER A 284 14.04 -12.19 -0.09
N GLU A 285 14.76 -13.01 -0.85
CA GLU A 285 14.93 -14.42 -0.50
C GLU A 285 15.61 -14.58 0.88
N LYS A 286 16.57 -13.70 1.21
CA LYS A 286 17.23 -13.67 2.52
C LYS A 286 16.21 -13.54 3.66
N ILE A 287 15.31 -12.56 3.58
CA ILE A 287 14.28 -12.32 4.60
C ILE A 287 13.30 -13.50 4.65
N CYS A 288 12.83 -13.99 3.49
CA CYS A 288 11.91 -15.13 3.45
C CYS A 288 12.51 -16.40 4.09
N ARG A 289 13.80 -16.69 3.87
CA ARG A 289 14.51 -17.83 4.47
C ARG A 289 14.66 -17.70 6.00
N SER A 290 14.70 -16.47 6.51
CA SER A 290 14.76 -16.18 7.95
C SER A 290 13.43 -16.36 8.67
N VAL A 291 12.32 -16.64 7.97
CA VAL A 291 11.00 -16.88 8.60
C VAL A 291 10.93 -18.31 9.15
N PRO A 292 10.73 -18.51 10.46
CA PRO A 292 10.61 -19.81 11.09
C PRO A 292 9.41 -20.67 10.62
N GLU A 293 9.53 -22.00 10.72
CA GLU A 293 8.51 -22.96 10.28
C GLU A 293 7.20 -22.89 11.09
N ASP A 294 7.29 -22.61 12.38
CA ASP A 294 6.15 -22.35 13.27
C ASP A 294 5.32 -21.13 12.82
N VAL A 295 5.96 -20.07 12.30
CA VAL A 295 5.26 -18.91 11.71
C VAL A 295 4.51 -19.32 10.43
N LEU A 296 5.10 -20.15 9.58
CA LEU A 296 4.45 -20.68 8.38
C LEU A 296 3.21 -21.50 8.75
N SER A 297 3.35 -22.42 9.71
CA SER A 297 2.24 -23.25 10.20
C SER A 297 1.13 -22.41 10.84
N SER A 298 1.48 -21.36 11.59
CA SER A 298 0.56 -20.41 12.20
C SER A 298 -0.21 -19.60 11.17
N LEU A 299 0.47 -19.17 10.10
CA LEU A 299 -0.15 -18.46 8.99
C LEU A 299 -1.21 -19.33 8.29
N LEU A 300 -0.90 -20.60 8.02
CA LEU A 300 -1.87 -21.55 7.45
C LEU A 300 -3.04 -21.80 8.42
N ALA A 301 -2.77 -21.98 9.71
CA ALA A 301 -3.81 -22.17 10.72
C ALA A 301 -4.78 -20.98 10.79
N ILE A 302 -4.28 -19.74 10.67
CA ILE A 302 -5.10 -18.53 10.60
C ILE A 302 -5.96 -18.54 9.33
N ILE A 303 -5.37 -18.86 8.18
CA ILE A 303 -6.09 -18.93 6.89
C ILE A 303 -7.22 -19.97 6.93
N SER A 304 -6.97 -21.15 7.50
CA SER A 304 -7.98 -22.22 7.55
C SER A 304 -9.13 -21.95 8.52
N ARG A 305 -8.89 -21.14 9.57
CA ARG A 305 -9.88 -20.88 10.64
C ARG A 305 -10.68 -19.59 10.44
N ARG A 306 -10.09 -18.56 9.84
CA ARG A 306 -10.71 -17.23 9.71
C ARG A 306 -11.49 -17.13 8.40
N ARG A 307 -12.55 -16.32 8.42
CA ARG A 307 -13.40 -16.06 7.24
C ARG A 307 -13.39 -14.60 6.79
N ASP A 308 -12.72 -13.72 7.53
CA ASP A 308 -12.63 -12.30 7.17
C ASP A 308 -11.79 -12.11 5.90
N ALA A 309 -12.40 -11.58 4.85
CA ALA A 309 -11.78 -11.49 3.54
C ALA A 309 -10.59 -10.54 3.50
N VAL A 310 -10.59 -9.46 4.29
CA VAL A 310 -9.49 -8.49 4.35
C VAL A 310 -8.26 -9.14 4.96
N LEU A 311 -8.43 -9.80 6.10
CA LEU A 311 -7.37 -10.57 6.76
C LEU A 311 -6.87 -11.70 5.85
N LEU A 312 -7.77 -12.50 5.28
CA LEU A 312 -7.41 -13.59 4.37
C LEU A 312 -6.57 -13.08 3.20
N ASN A 313 -6.95 -11.96 2.58
CA ASN A 313 -6.19 -11.37 1.50
C ASN A 313 -4.76 -11.00 1.93
N HIS A 314 -4.58 -10.39 3.10
CA HIS A 314 -3.24 -10.09 3.63
C HIS A 314 -2.43 -11.34 3.97
N CYS A 315 -3.04 -12.36 4.60
CA CYS A 315 -2.38 -13.64 4.88
C CYS A 315 -1.96 -14.35 3.58
N CYS A 316 -2.83 -14.41 2.57
CA CYS A 316 -2.51 -14.99 1.27
C CYS A 316 -1.36 -14.24 0.59
N ARG A 317 -1.33 -12.91 0.66
CA ARG A 317 -0.20 -12.11 0.15
C ARG A 317 1.13 -12.46 0.85
N CYS A 318 1.11 -12.76 2.14
CA CYS A 318 2.30 -13.23 2.86
C CYS A 318 2.78 -14.57 2.31
N VAL A 319 1.88 -15.56 2.19
CA VAL A 319 2.23 -16.88 1.61
C VAL A 319 2.77 -16.73 0.19
N ARG A 320 2.11 -15.91 -0.65
CA ARG A 320 2.54 -15.63 -2.03
C ARG A 320 3.96 -15.07 -2.12
N ARG A 321 4.41 -14.31 -1.13
CA ARG A 321 5.79 -13.82 -1.04
C ARG A 321 6.76 -14.89 -0.53
N LEU A 322 6.35 -15.67 0.47
CA LEU A 322 7.15 -16.75 1.04
C LEU A 322 7.49 -17.83 0.00
N ILE A 323 6.50 -18.24 -0.79
CA ILE A 323 6.68 -19.26 -1.84
C ILE A 323 7.56 -18.79 -3.00
N LEU A 324 8.06 -17.56 -3.01
CA LEU A 324 9.11 -17.19 -3.96
C LEU A 324 10.46 -17.81 -3.58
N SER A 325 10.63 -18.27 -2.34
CA SER A 325 11.79 -19.08 -1.93
C SER A 325 11.46 -20.57 -2.01
N ASP A 326 12.22 -21.32 -2.80
CA ASP A 326 12.02 -22.77 -2.95
C ASP A 326 12.15 -23.50 -1.61
N SER A 327 13.08 -23.09 -0.73
CA SER A 327 13.20 -23.66 0.62
C SER A 327 11.93 -23.50 1.48
N ARG A 328 11.19 -22.39 1.29
CA ARG A 328 9.92 -22.16 2.01
C ARG A 328 8.78 -22.94 1.36
N LYS A 329 8.79 -23.15 0.04
CA LYS A 329 7.84 -24.05 -0.64
C LYS A 329 7.93 -25.46 -0.06
N GLU A 330 9.14 -26.00 0.06
CA GLU A 330 9.37 -27.34 0.61
C GLU A 330 8.81 -27.50 2.01
N ILE A 331 8.98 -26.49 2.88
CA ILE A 331 8.39 -26.49 4.22
C ILE A 331 6.86 -26.40 4.16
N LEU A 332 6.31 -25.48 3.36
CA LEU A 332 4.85 -25.32 3.22
C LEU A 332 4.15 -26.58 2.71
N LEU A 333 4.80 -27.34 1.81
CA LEU A 333 4.29 -28.60 1.26
C LEU A 333 4.26 -29.75 2.29
N LYS A 334 4.88 -29.61 3.46
CA LYS A 334 4.72 -30.56 4.58
C LYS A 334 3.38 -30.39 5.32
N PHE A 335 2.67 -29.31 5.05
CA PHE A 335 1.35 -29.01 5.63
C PHE A 335 0.25 -29.14 4.57
N ASP A 336 -1.02 -29.00 4.97
CA ASP A 336 -2.19 -29.03 4.09
C ASP A 336 -2.34 -27.76 3.22
N VAL A 337 -1.25 -27.23 2.67
CA VAL A 337 -1.24 -25.95 1.93
C VAL A 337 -2.10 -26.03 0.68
N ILE A 338 -2.04 -27.12 -0.08
CA ILE A 338 -2.82 -27.30 -1.32
C ILE A 338 -4.31 -27.31 -1.00
N LYS A 339 -4.72 -28.19 -0.09
CA LYS A 339 -6.11 -28.28 0.38
C LYS A 339 -6.64 -26.94 0.92
N THR A 340 -5.81 -26.22 1.68
CA THR A 340 -6.16 -24.91 2.24
C THR A 340 -6.49 -23.91 1.12
N PHE A 341 -5.63 -23.80 0.10
CA PHE A 341 -5.85 -22.83 -0.98
C PHE A 341 -6.92 -23.27 -1.99
N VAL A 342 -7.08 -24.57 -2.25
CA VAL A 342 -8.23 -25.08 -3.02
C VAL A 342 -9.55 -24.62 -2.39
N SER A 343 -9.68 -24.72 -1.05
CA SER A 343 -10.88 -24.24 -0.35
C SER A 343 -11.14 -22.72 -0.48
N LEU A 344 -10.12 -21.92 -0.81
CA LEU A 344 -10.26 -20.48 -1.00
C LEU A 344 -10.61 -20.08 -2.44
N MET A 345 -10.59 -21.01 -3.40
CA MET A 345 -10.99 -20.72 -4.78
C MET A 345 -12.49 -20.42 -4.91
N THR A 346 -13.31 -20.84 -3.94
CA THR A 346 -14.75 -20.50 -3.83
C THR A 346 -15.02 -19.24 -3.00
N CYS A 347 -13.98 -18.53 -2.53
CA CYS A 347 -14.19 -17.28 -1.80
C CYS A 347 -14.87 -16.24 -2.70
N GLU A 348 -15.89 -15.55 -2.19
CA GLU A 348 -16.62 -14.52 -2.95
C GLU A 348 -15.72 -13.34 -3.37
N VAL A 349 -14.65 -13.09 -2.62
CA VAL A 349 -13.75 -11.96 -2.86
C VAL A 349 -12.68 -12.32 -3.88
N SER A 350 -12.74 -11.68 -5.05
CA SER A 350 -11.83 -11.94 -6.18
C SER A 350 -10.34 -11.77 -5.85
N SER A 351 -9.97 -10.85 -4.96
CA SER A 351 -8.56 -10.69 -4.54
C SER A 351 -8.03 -11.89 -3.73
N VAL A 352 -8.90 -12.54 -2.94
CA VAL A 352 -8.55 -13.79 -2.23
C VAL A 352 -8.41 -14.94 -3.23
N ARG A 353 -9.35 -15.07 -4.17
CA ARG A 353 -9.27 -16.06 -5.26
C ARG A 353 -8.00 -15.88 -6.10
N GLU A 354 -7.69 -14.64 -6.51
CA GLU A 354 -6.47 -14.33 -7.26
C GLU A 354 -5.22 -14.81 -6.52
N ASN A 355 -5.08 -14.45 -5.25
CA ASN A 355 -3.92 -14.86 -4.46
C ASN A 355 -3.88 -16.38 -4.26
N SER A 356 -5.02 -17.02 -4.01
CA SER A 356 -5.10 -18.47 -3.83
C SER A 356 -4.61 -19.22 -5.07
N ILE A 357 -5.18 -18.91 -6.23
CA ILE A 357 -4.82 -19.57 -7.50
C ILE A 357 -3.36 -19.27 -7.87
N SER A 358 -2.89 -18.05 -7.58
CA SER A 358 -1.48 -17.70 -7.80
C SER A 358 -0.53 -18.50 -6.92
N ILE A 359 -0.90 -18.78 -5.67
CA ILE A 359 -0.13 -19.62 -4.75
C ILE A 359 -0.06 -21.05 -5.27
N LEU A 360 -1.21 -21.63 -5.63
CA LEU A 360 -1.28 -22.97 -6.23
C LEU A 360 -0.43 -23.06 -7.51
N ALA A 361 -0.52 -22.05 -8.38
CA ALA A 361 0.26 -21.98 -9.61
C ALA A 361 1.76 -21.95 -9.34
N ALA A 362 2.20 -21.15 -8.37
CA ALA A 362 3.61 -21.04 -8.01
C ALA A 362 4.16 -22.29 -7.31
N LEU A 363 3.33 -23.02 -6.56
CA LEU A 363 3.67 -24.33 -5.99
C LEU A 363 3.77 -25.41 -7.08
N ALA A 364 2.87 -25.41 -8.06
CA ALA A 364 2.86 -26.38 -9.17
C ALA A 364 4.00 -26.15 -10.18
N LEU A 365 4.64 -24.97 -10.16
CA LEU A 365 5.69 -24.62 -11.11
C LEU A 365 6.86 -25.59 -11.00
N ARG A 366 7.04 -26.43 -12.05
CA ARG A 366 8.08 -27.46 -12.15
C ARG A 366 7.97 -28.56 -11.07
N ASN A 367 6.80 -28.76 -10.48
CA ASN A 367 6.54 -29.75 -9.43
C ASN A 367 5.30 -30.58 -9.80
N VAL A 368 5.53 -31.84 -10.19
CA VAL A 368 4.48 -32.73 -10.71
C VAL A 368 3.65 -33.32 -9.56
N GLU A 369 4.27 -33.54 -8.41
CA GLU A 369 3.64 -34.04 -7.19
C GLU A 369 2.54 -33.09 -6.73
N VAL A 370 2.80 -31.77 -6.71
CA VAL A 370 1.79 -30.73 -6.43
C VAL A 370 0.63 -30.77 -7.43
N SER A 371 0.91 -31.07 -8.70
CA SER A 371 -0.12 -31.15 -9.75
C SER A 371 -1.04 -32.36 -9.51
N ASN A 372 -0.46 -33.49 -9.13
CA ASN A 372 -1.20 -34.69 -8.74
C ASN A 372 -2.04 -34.47 -7.48
N GLU A 373 -1.46 -33.84 -6.46
CA GLU A 373 -2.17 -33.54 -5.21
C GLU A 373 -3.30 -32.52 -5.42
N LEU A 374 -3.10 -31.51 -6.28
CA LEU A 374 -4.16 -30.57 -6.66
C LEU A 374 -5.35 -31.29 -7.29
N ARG A 375 -5.09 -32.25 -8.19
CA ARG A 375 -6.13 -33.09 -8.80
C ARG A 375 -6.83 -33.97 -7.76
N ALA A 376 -6.08 -34.60 -6.86
CA ALA A 376 -6.64 -35.42 -5.79
C ALA A 376 -7.54 -34.64 -4.81
N ASN A 377 -7.26 -33.34 -4.62
CA ASN A 377 -8.07 -32.45 -3.78
C ASN A 377 -9.24 -31.78 -4.55
N GLY A 378 -9.51 -32.15 -5.80
CA GLY A 378 -10.57 -31.54 -6.62
C GLY A 378 -10.27 -30.11 -7.09
N GLY A 379 -9.03 -29.63 -6.90
CA GLY A 379 -8.66 -28.26 -7.25
C GLY A 379 -8.66 -27.98 -8.75
N VAL A 380 -8.42 -29.02 -9.58
CA VAL A 380 -8.54 -28.91 -11.03
C VAL A 380 -10.01 -28.73 -11.43
N ASP A 381 -10.92 -29.53 -10.89
CA ASP A 381 -12.35 -29.44 -11.20
C ASP A 381 -12.93 -28.10 -10.79
N GLN A 382 -12.58 -27.65 -9.57
CA GLN A 382 -12.98 -26.35 -9.07
C GLN A 382 -12.44 -25.18 -9.92
N LEU A 383 -11.25 -25.33 -10.53
CA LEU A 383 -10.72 -24.35 -11.47
C LEU A 383 -11.58 -24.27 -12.74
N LEU A 384 -11.99 -25.42 -13.27
CA LEU A 384 -12.79 -25.52 -14.49
C LEU A 384 -14.22 -25.02 -14.30
N GLU A 385 -14.78 -25.20 -13.11
CA GLU A 385 -16.09 -24.63 -12.73
C GLU A 385 -16.03 -23.11 -12.54
N LEU A 386 -14.91 -22.60 -11.99
CA LEU A 386 -14.71 -21.18 -11.72
C LEU A 386 -14.53 -20.35 -13.00
N MET A 387 -13.73 -20.84 -13.96
CA MET A 387 -13.31 -20.07 -15.14
C MET A 387 -14.47 -19.47 -15.97
N PRO A 388 -15.56 -20.19 -16.27
CA PRO A 388 -16.69 -19.64 -17.02
C PRO A 388 -17.51 -18.59 -16.27
N GLN A 389 -17.46 -18.60 -14.94
CA GLN A 389 -18.28 -17.73 -14.08
C GLN A 389 -17.52 -16.48 -13.62
N GLU A 390 -16.19 -16.51 -13.68
CA GLU A 390 -15.34 -15.41 -13.24
C GLU A 390 -15.29 -14.27 -14.27
N THR A 391 -15.39 -13.04 -13.79
CA THR A 391 -15.31 -11.82 -14.62
C THR A 391 -14.01 -11.05 -14.39
N CYS A 392 -13.31 -11.32 -13.27
CA CYS A 392 -12.07 -10.64 -12.93
C CYS A 392 -10.90 -11.16 -13.76
N GLY A 393 -10.43 -10.34 -14.71
CA GLY A 393 -9.29 -10.68 -15.57
C GLY A 393 -8.00 -11.06 -14.81
N LYS A 394 -7.78 -10.50 -13.61
CA LYS A 394 -6.61 -10.86 -12.77
C LYS A 394 -6.69 -12.30 -12.27
N VAL A 395 -7.87 -12.76 -11.87
CA VAL A 395 -8.11 -14.14 -11.43
C VAL A 395 -7.95 -15.09 -12.61
N LEU A 396 -8.62 -14.80 -13.73
CA LEU A 396 -8.55 -15.58 -14.96
C LEU A 396 -7.11 -15.72 -15.49
N ARG A 397 -6.31 -14.66 -15.38
CA ARG A 397 -4.88 -14.71 -15.68
C ARG A 397 -4.15 -15.75 -14.83
N GLN A 398 -4.44 -15.83 -13.53
CA GLN A 398 -3.85 -16.86 -12.66
C GLN A 398 -4.35 -18.26 -13.01
N CYS A 399 -5.62 -18.41 -13.43
CA CYS A 399 -6.15 -19.70 -13.89
C CYS A 399 -5.35 -20.23 -15.10
N CYS A 400 -5.09 -19.39 -16.10
CA CYS A 400 -4.26 -19.76 -17.25
C CYS A 400 -2.84 -20.19 -16.84
N ILE A 401 -2.23 -19.48 -15.87
CA ILE A 401 -0.89 -19.83 -15.37
C ILE A 401 -0.93 -21.18 -14.62
N LEU A 402 -1.96 -21.41 -13.80
CA LEU A 402 -2.11 -22.68 -13.09
C LEU A 402 -2.27 -23.85 -14.07
N ILE A 403 -3.18 -23.73 -15.05
CA ILE A 403 -3.39 -24.74 -16.12
C ILE A 403 -2.07 -25.07 -16.82
N ARG A 404 -1.34 -24.03 -17.23
CA ARG A 404 -0.03 -24.19 -17.86
C ARG A 404 0.92 -25.00 -16.96
N ASN A 405 1.06 -24.60 -15.70
CA ASN A 405 2.03 -25.22 -14.81
C ASN A 405 1.70 -26.69 -14.50
N ILE A 406 0.42 -27.04 -14.36
CA ILE A 406 0.00 -28.42 -14.11
C ILE A 406 0.01 -29.30 -15.37
N ALA A 407 0.00 -28.73 -16.59
CA ALA A 407 -0.03 -29.49 -17.84
C ALA A 407 1.36 -29.84 -18.39
N VAL A 408 2.35 -28.93 -18.32
CA VAL A 408 3.64 -29.04 -19.05
C VAL A 408 4.41 -30.34 -18.77
N ARG A 409 4.31 -30.88 -17.56
CA ARG A 409 5.09 -32.05 -17.10
C ARG A 409 4.22 -33.19 -16.56
N ASN A 410 2.92 -33.19 -16.85
CA ASN A 410 1.97 -34.16 -16.34
C ASN A 410 0.99 -34.57 -17.44
N GLN A 411 1.29 -35.70 -18.09
CA GLN A 411 0.48 -36.22 -19.21
C GLN A 411 -0.97 -36.48 -18.79
N ASP A 412 -1.17 -37.14 -17.66
CA ASP A 412 -2.51 -37.52 -17.18
C ASP A 412 -3.38 -36.30 -16.91
N THR A 413 -2.80 -35.25 -16.33
CA THR A 413 -3.50 -33.99 -16.07
C THR A 413 -3.76 -33.24 -17.37
N ARG A 414 -2.80 -33.24 -18.31
CA ARG A 414 -3.01 -32.65 -19.64
C ARG A 414 -4.17 -33.33 -20.38
N ASP A 415 -4.19 -34.65 -20.42
CA ASP A 415 -5.22 -35.42 -21.10
C ASP A 415 -6.59 -35.18 -20.45
N TYR A 416 -6.63 -35.07 -19.12
CA TYR A 416 -7.83 -34.69 -18.38
C TYR A 416 -8.33 -33.29 -18.74
N LEU A 417 -7.45 -32.29 -18.83
CA LEU A 417 -7.82 -30.92 -19.20
C LEU A 417 -8.35 -30.87 -20.64
N VAL A 418 -7.71 -31.57 -21.58
CA VAL A 418 -8.16 -31.64 -22.97
C VAL A 418 -9.53 -32.31 -23.07
N ALA A 419 -9.74 -33.43 -22.35
CA ALA A 419 -11.03 -34.12 -22.30
C ALA A 419 -12.16 -33.26 -21.73
N ASN A 420 -11.85 -32.28 -20.87
CA ASN A 420 -12.82 -31.35 -20.27
C ASN A 420 -12.94 -30.01 -21.02
N ASN A 421 -12.61 -29.96 -22.32
CA ASN A 421 -12.77 -28.78 -23.19
C ASN A 421 -12.04 -27.50 -22.72
N VAL A 422 -10.93 -27.65 -21.98
CA VAL A 422 -10.16 -26.49 -21.48
C VAL A 422 -9.58 -25.65 -22.62
N THR A 423 -9.26 -26.27 -23.75
CA THR A 423 -8.75 -25.57 -24.95
C THR A 423 -9.76 -24.53 -25.45
N ALA A 424 -11.04 -24.90 -25.57
CA ALA A 424 -12.10 -23.98 -25.96
C ALA A 424 -12.27 -22.84 -24.93
N GLN A 425 -12.29 -23.18 -23.64
CA GLN A 425 -12.37 -22.16 -22.57
C GLN A 425 -11.20 -21.17 -22.65
N LEU A 426 -9.97 -21.62 -22.89
CA LEU A 426 -8.81 -20.74 -23.04
C LEU A 426 -8.92 -19.82 -24.26
N HIS A 427 -9.48 -20.29 -25.38
CA HIS A 427 -9.76 -19.43 -26.53
C HIS A 427 -10.79 -18.34 -26.19
N ASP A 428 -11.87 -18.70 -25.50
CA ASP A 428 -12.90 -17.76 -25.07
C ASP A 428 -12.33 -16.72 -24.10
N LEU A 429 -11.50 -17.14 -23.13
CA LEU A 429 -10.82 -16.23 -22.21
C LEU A 429 -9.89 -15.24 -22.93
N LYS A 430 -9.18 -15.68 -23.98
CA LYS A 430 -8.34 -14.79 -24.80
C LYS A 430 -9.19 -13.75 -25.54
N ALA A 431 -10.36 -14.14 -26.05
CA ALA A 431 -11.25 -13.26 -26.78
C ALA A 431 -11.97 -12.25 -25.86
N LEU A 432 -12.46 -12.71 -24.70
CA LEU A 432 -13.21 -11.89 -23.73
C LEU A 432 -12.29 -11.01 -22.88
N HIS A 433 -11.08 -11.46 -22.55
CA HIS A 433 -10.15 -10.77 -21.65
C HIS A 433 -8.74 -10.56 -22.24
N PRO A 434 -8.61 -9.95 -23.43
CA PRO A 434 -7.33 -9.87 -24.14
C PRO A 434 -6.24 -9.11 -23.36
N ARG A 435 -6.60 -8.12 -22.54
CA ARG A 435 -5.62 -7.38 -21.72
C ARG A 435 -4.96 -8.22 -20.62
N SER A 436 -5.61 -9.28 -20.14
CA SER A 436 -5.14 -10.06 -18.99
C SER A 436 -4.72 -11.49 -19.36
N CYS A 437 -5.34 -12.06 -20.40
CA CYS A 437 -5.27 -13.49 -20.66
C CYS A 437 -4.58 -13.85 -21.99
N ILE A 438 -4.25 -12.88 -22.85
CA ILE A 438 -3.77 -13.19 -24.20
C ILE A 438 -2.38 -13.86 -24.21
N ASP A 439 -1.47 -13.38 -23.37
CA ASP A 439 -0.12 -13.90 -23.21
C ASP A 439 -0.14 -15.29 -22.53
N VAL A 440 -0.74 -15.35 -21.35
CA VAL A 440 -0.77 -16.56 -20.51
C VAL A 440 -1.68 -17.64 -21.08
N GLY A 441 -2.78 -17.26 -21.74
CA GLY A 441 -3.70 -18.19 -22.40
C GLY A 441 -3.05 -18.83 -23.63
N SER A 442 -2.32 -18.05 -24.43
CA SER A 442 -1.52 -18.61 -25.55
C SER A 442 -0.42 -19.54 -25.04
N ALA A 443 0.23 -19.20 -23.93
CA ALA A 443 1.21 -20.07 -23.30
C ALA A 443 0.58 -21.38 -22.77
N ALA A 444 -0.61 -21.32 -22.16
CA ALA A 444 -1.33 -22.50 -21.69
C ALA A 444 -1.76 -23.40 -22.86
N LEU A 445 -2.32 -22.84 -23.94
CA LEU A 445 -2.70 -23.59 -25.14
C LEU A 445 -1.51 -24.30 -25.80
N ARG A 446 -0.37 -23.62 -25.92
CA ARG A 446 0.86 -24.24 -26.45
C ARG A 446 1.29 -25.43 -25.59
N ASP A 447 1.24 -25.28 -24.28
CA ASP A 447 1.69 -26.30 -23.34
C ASP A 447 0.69 -27.46 -23.21
N LEU A 448 -0.58 -27.26 -23.62
CA LEU A 448 -1.57 -28.31 -23.87
C LEU A 448 -1.40 -29.02 -25.23
N GLY A 449 -0.57 -28.49 -26.13
CA GLY A 449 -0.30 -29.06 -27.44
C GLY A 449 -1.23 -28.59 -28.57
N CYS A 450 -1.91 -27.44 -28.41
CA CYS A 450 -2.71 -26.84 -29.49
C CYS A 450 -1.80 -26.12 -30.49
N ASP A 451 -2.01 -26.32 -31.80
CA ASP A 451 -1.22 -25.68 -32.86
C ASP A 451 -1.62 -24.21 -33.11
N ASP A 452 -2.89 -23.87 -32.88
CA ASP A 452 -3.45 -22.53 -33.08
C ASP A 452 -3.33 -21.62 -31.85
N TYR A 453 -2.42 -21.97 -30.93
CA TYR A 453 -2.19 -21.26 -29.67
C TYR A 453 -1.91 -19.76 -29.85
N GLY A 454 -1.33 -19.36 -31.00
CA GLY A 454 -1.03 -17.96 -31.35
C GLY A 454 -2.23 -17.13 -31.82
N ARG A 455 -3.41 -17.73 -32.02
CA ARG A 455 -4.59 -17.02 -32.54
C ARG A 455 -4.94 -15.78 -31.68
N GLY A 456 -5.07 -14.63 -32.33
CA GLY A 456 -5.37 -13.34 -31.67
C GLY A 456 -4.18 -12.69 -30.94
N TRP A 457 -3.06 -13.40 -30.77
CA TRP A 457 -1.85 -12.85 -30.17
C TRP A 457 -0.98 -12.18 -31.24
N VAL A 458 -0.89 -10.85 -31.18
CA VAL A 458 0.05 -10.06 -32.00
C VAL A 458 1.13 -9.55 -31.05
N PRO A 459 2.33 -10.19 -31.02
CA PRO A 459 3.42 -9.70 -30.18
C PRO A 459 3.83 -8.30 -30.63
N ARG A 460 3.56 -7.31 -29.78
CA ARG A 460 4.08 -5.94 -29.95
C ARG A 460 5.34 -5.79 -29.13
N THR A 461 6.45 -6.28 -29.66
CA THR A 461 7.77 -6.01 -29.08
C THR A 461 8.28 -4.73 -29.73
N LEU A 462 8.46 -3.68 -28.95
CA LEU A 462 9.14 -2.48 -29.43
C LEU A 462 10.63 -2.83 -29.55
N VAL A 463 11.13 -2.83 -30.78
CA VAL A 463 12.52 -3.14 -31.13
C VAL A 463 13.18 -1.87 -31.62
N MET A 464 14.42 -1.63 -31.23
CA MET A 464 15.18 -0.50 -31.78
C MET A 464 15.67 -0.88 -33.18
N GLY A 465 15.20 -0.14 -34.19
CA GLY A 465 15.64 -0.24 -35.57
C GLY A 465 17.10 0.14 -35.72
N THR A 466 17.73 -0.29 -36.80
CA THR A 466 19.14 0.02 -37.12
C THR A 466 19.40 1.52 -37.32
N ASP A 467 18.35 2.31 -37.51
CA ASP A 467 18.35 3.78 -37.60
C ASP A 467 18.08 4.47 -36.25
N GLY A 468 17.91 3.70 -35.17
CA GLY A 468 17.58 4.21 -33.84
C GLY A 468 16.09 4.48 -33.62
N SER A 469 15.22 4.23 -34.60
CA SER A 469 13.76 4.34 -34.44
C SER A 469 13.21 3.20 -33.59
N ILE A 470 12.14 3.46 -32.83
CA ILE A 470 11.43 2.39 -32.10
C ILE A 470 10.37 1.82 -33.04
N ILE A 471 10.60 0.60 -33.52
CA ILE A 471 9.72 -0.09 -34.46
C ILE A 471 8.96 -1.18 -33.69
N ASN A 472 7.68 -1.33 -33.97
CA ASN A 472 6.92 -2.43 -33.43
C ASN A 472 7.22 -3.70 -34.23
N SER A 473 7.53 -4.82 -33.57
CA SER A 473 7.82 -6.10 -34.22
C SER A 473 6.68 -6.61 -35.11
N SER A 474 5.45 -6.14 -34.90
CA SER A 474 4.33 -6.45 -35.81
C SER A 474 4.44 -5.79 -37.18
N ASP A 475 5.22 -4.71 -37.29
CA ASP A 475 5.35 -3.90 -38.51
C ASP A 475 6.57 -4.34 -39.35
N LEU A 476 7.32 -5.33 -38.86
CA LEU A 476 8.48 -5.94 -39.52
C LEU A 476 8.12 -7.17 -40.37
N ASN A 477 6.84 -7.56 -40.43
CA ASN A 477 6.34 -8.72 -41.18
C ASN A 477 5.53 -8.31 -42.42
#